data_AF-A0A670K4W3-F1
#
_entry.id   AF-A0A670K4W3-F1
#
_cell.length_a   1.000
_cell.length_b   1.000
_cell.length_c   1.000
_cell.angle_alpha   90.00
_cell.angle_beta   90.00
_cell.angle_gamma   90.00
#
_symmetry.space_group_name_H-M   'P 1'
#
loop_
_entity.id
_entity.type
_entity.pdbx_description
1 polymer ?
#
loop_
_entity_poly.entity_id
_entity_poly.type
_entity_poly.pdbx_seq_one_letter_code
_entity_poly.pdbx_strand_id
1 'polypeptide(L)'
;MACSRTLILLSLFTVHSILAKRRLICTTAFSRGANAYCPSGYLATGCACGMGCGSWDIRGDAACHCQCANIDWTSARCCKVAIVG
;
A
#
# COMPACT_ATOMS: atom_id res chain seq x y z
N MET A 1 -16.01 19.63 37.81
CA MET A 1 -15.61 19.73 36.39
C MET A 1 -14.30 18.94 36.09
N ALA A 2 -14.11 17.74 36.67
CA ALA A 2 -12.89 16.92 36.52
C ALA A 2 -13.06 15.70 35.60
N CYS A 3 -14.30 15.24 35.35
CA CYS A 3 -14.62 14.06 34.54
C CYS A 3 -14.16 14.21 33.07
N SER A 4 -14.26 15.41 32.50
CA SER A 4 -13.92 15.66 31.09
C SER A 4 -12.41 15.60 30.81
N ARG A 5 -11.54 15.98 31.78
CA ARG A 5 -10.08 15.98 31.58
C ARG A 5 -9.51 14.57 31.58
N THR A 6 -10.01 13.70 32.47
CA THR A 6 -9.60 12.30 32.54
C THR A 6 -10.00 11.53 31.28
N LEU A 7 -11.19 11.80 30.72
CA LEU A 7 -11.66 11.16 29.49
C LEU A 7 -10.76 11.47 28.27
N ILE A 8 -10.32 12.74 28.16
CA ILE A 8 -9.43 13.18 27.06
C ILE A 8 -8.07 12.46 27.17
N LEU A 9 -7.48 12.37 28.36
CA LEU A 9 -6.19 11.70 28.56
C LEU A 9 -6.23 10.21 28.21
N LEU A 10 -7.31 9.51 28.58
CA LEU A 10 -7.54 8.11 28.20
C LEU A 10 -7.63 7.94 26.68
N SER A 11 -8.34 8.83 25.99
CA SER A 11 -8.46 8.80 24.52
C SER A 11 -7.13 9.05 23.81
N LEU A 12 -6.29 9.94 24.35
CA LEU A 12 -4.97 10.21 23.78
C LEU A 12 -4.02 9.03 23.96
N PHE A 13 -4.06 8.39 25.13
CA PHE A 13 -3.24 7.20 25.41
C PHE A 13 -3.59 6.02 24.50
N THR A 14 -4.88 5.76 24.29
CA THR A 14 -5.33 4.69 23.39
C THR A 14 -4.96 4.98 21.94
N VAL A 15 -5.16 6.21 21.45
CA VAL A 15 -4.74 6.62 20.10
C VAL A 15 -3.24 6.44 19.91
N HIS A 16 -2.42 6.84 20.91
CA HIS A 16 -0.97 6.69 20.85
C HIS A 16 -0.54 5.23 20.79
N SER A 17 -1.15 4.37 21.62
CA SER A 17 -0.87 2.94 21.66
C SER A 17 -1.22 2.23 20.35
N ILE A 18 -2.33 2.63 19.71
CA ILE A 18 -2.76 2.11 18.41
C ILE A 18 -1.79 2.55 17.32
N LEU A 19 -1.43 3.84 17.30
CA LEU A 19 -0.53 4.39 16.29
C LEU A 19 0.86 3.74 16.37
N ALA A 20 1.37 3.51 17.58
CA ALA A 20 2.66 2.85 17.82
C ALA A 20 2.74 1.42 17.25
N LYS A 21 1.59 0.74 17.11
CA LYS A 21 1.49 -0.62 16.56
C LYS A 21 1.21 -0.67 15.06
N ARG A 22 1.02 0.48 14.40
CA ARG A 22 0.80 0.51 12.95
C ARG A 22 2.11 0.23 12.22
N ARG A 23 2.04 -0.66 11.23
CA ARG A 23 3.13 -0.94 10.29
C ARG A 23 2.61 -0.80 8.86
N LEU A 24 3.52 -0.43 7.98
CA LEU A 24 3.31 -0.58 6.55
C LEU A 24 3.64 -2.03 6.17
N ILE A 25 2.62 -2.80 5.81
CA ILE A 25 2.78 -4.17 5.33
C ILE A 25 2.80 -4.12 3.82
N CYS A 26 3.86 -4.65 3.21
CA CYS A 26 4.03 -4.63 1.77
C CYS A 26 4.26 -6.04 1.20
N THR A 27 3.67 -6.28 0.05
CA THR A 27 3.88 -7.46 -0.79
C THR A 27 4.16 -7.02 -2.22
N THR A 28 4.52 -7.98 -3.07
CA THR A 28 4.70 -7.74 -4.50
C THR A 28 3.74 -8.64 -5.26
N ALA A 29 2.91 -8.05 -6.12
CA ALA A 29 2.10 -8.79 -7.08
C ALA A 29 2.83 -8.81 -8.42
N PHE A 30 2.91 -9.99 -9.03
CA PHE A 30 3.58 -10.18 -10.32
C PHE A 30 2.60 -10.80 -11.31
N SER A 31 2.69 -10.38 -12.57
CA SER A 31 1.92 -10.98 -13.65
C SER A 31 2.69 -10.89 -14.97
N ARG A 32 2.39 -11.83 -15.88
CA ARG A 32 2.82 -11.73 -17.27
C ARG A 32 2.07 -10.60 -17.98
N GLY A 33 2.72 -10.00 -18.98
CA GLY A 33 2.19 -8.90 -19.76
C GLY A 33 2.23 -7.57 -19.02
N ALA A 34 1.49 -6.58 -19.56
CA ALA A 34 1.60 -5.17 -19.20
C ALA A 34 0.84 -4.74 -17.92
N ASN A 35 0.18 -5.65 -17.20
CA ASN A 35 -0.63 -5.30 -16.03
C ASN A 35 -0.32 -6.20 -14.84
N ALA A 36 -0.25 -5.62 -13.64
CA ALA A 36 -0.24 -6.35 -12.38
C ALA A 36 -1.17 -5.68 -11.36
N TYR A 37 -1.88 -6.48 -10.58
CA TYR A 37 -2.93 -6.00 -9.67
C TYR A 37 -2.59 -6.34 -8.23
N CYS A 38 -2.69 -5.35 -7.35
CA CYS A 38 -2.54 -5.56 -5.93
C CYS A 38 -3.71 -6.37 -5.36
N PRO A 39 -3.47 -7.20 -4.33
CA PRO A 39 -4.54 -7.88 -3.61
C PRO A 39 -5.52 -6.88 -2.98
N SER A 40 -6.75 -7.33 -2.73
CA SER A 40 -7.76 -6.48 -2.09
C SER A 40 -7.27 -5.90 -0.75
N GLY A 41 -7.52 -4.60 -0.56
CA GLY A 41 -7.08 -3.85 0.62
C GLY A 41 -5.61 -3.42 0.61
N TYR A 42 -4.88 -3.64 -0.48
CA TYR A 42 -3.56 -3.06 -0.72
C TYR A 42 -3.64 -2.00 -1.83
N LEU A 43 -2.84 -0.95 -1.68
CA LEU A 43 -2.65 0.07 -2.71
C LEU A 43 -1.30 -0.16 -3.41
N ALA A 44 -1.23 0.15 -4.69
CA ALA A 44 0.02 0.19 -5.42
C ALA A 44 0.83 1.41 -4.97
N THR A 45 2.06 1.19 -4.53
CA THR A 45 3.01 2.26 -4.16
C THR A 45 4.07 2.48 -5.23
N GLY A 46 4.18 1.57 -6.20
CA GLY A 46 5.10 1.67 -7.32
C GLY A 46 5.06 0.43 -8.19
N CYS A 47 5.57 0.56 -9.41
CA CYS A 47 5.58 -0.51 -10.39
C CYS A 47 7.01 -0.79 -10.88
N ALA A 48 7.23 -2.00 -11.35
CA ALA A 48 8.40 -2.37 -12.12
C ALA A 48 7.94 -3.15 -13.36
N CYS A 49 8.61 -2.91 -14.47
CA CYS A 49 8.29 -3.53 -15.75
C CYS A 49 9.49 -4.32 -16.25
N GLY A 50 9.23 -5.40 -16.96
CA GLY A 50 10.27 -6.07 -17.72
C GLY A 50 10.72 -5.28 -18.94
N MET A 51 11.62 -5.87 -19.72
CA MET A 51 12.27 -5.24 -20.88
C MET A 51 12.97 -3.90 -20.58
N GLY A 52 13.30 -3.61 -19.31
CA GLY A 52 13.90 -2.33 -18.91
C GLY A 52 12.96 -1.13 -19.05
N CYS A 53 11.65 -1.35 -19.18
CA CYS A 53 10.68 -0.27 -19.34
C CYS A 53 10.55 0.54 -18.04
N GLY A 54 10.88 1.83 -18.09
CA GLY A 54 10.70 2.78 -16.99
C GLY A 54 9.37 3.53 -17.01
N SER A 55 8.56 3.35 -18.05
CA SER A 55 7.30 4.08 -18.25
C SER A 55 6.12 3.23 -17.78
N TRP A 56 5.53 3.63 -16.66
CA TRP A 56 4.37 2.97 -16.06
C TRP A 56 3.45 3.98 -15.38
N ASP A 57 2.20 3.59 -15.20
CA ASP A 57 1.21 4.31 -14.41
C ASP A 57 0.48 3.38 -13.43
N ILE A 58 -0.09 3.96 -12.39
CA ILE A 58 -1.03 3.28 -11.50
C ILE A 58 -2.44 3.68 -11.93
N ARG A 59 -3.27 2.68 -12.25
CA ARG A 59 -4.67 2.85 -12.63
C ARG A 59 -5.57 2.62 -11.43
N GLY A 60 -6.42 3.61 -11.14
CA GLY A 60 -7.10 3.69 -9.85
C GLY A 60 -6.04 3.80 -8.75
N ASP A 61 -6.09 2.90 -7.77
CA ASP A 61 -5.14 2.89 -6.66
C ASP A 61 -4.37 1.57 -6.49
N ALA A 62 -4.62 0.58 -7.35
CA ALA A 62 -4.19 -0.80 -7.09
C ALA A 62 -3.64 -1.55 -8.31
N ALA A 63 -3.72 -1.00 -9.51
CA ALA A 63 -3.27 -1.67 -10.73
C ALA A 63 -2.07 -0.97 -11.34
N CYS A 64 -0.97 -1.67 -11.51
CA CYS A 64 0.17 -1.19 -12.29
C CYS A 64 -0.04 -1.50 -13.77
N HIS A 65 0.23 -0.52 -14.62
CA HIS A 65 0.25 -0.66 -16.07
C HIS A 65 1.59 -0.20 -16.64
N CYS A 66 2.28 -1.09 -17.35
CA CYS A 66 3.50 -0.77 -18.08
C CYS A 66 3.17 -0.33 -19.51
N GLN A 67 3.70 0.83 -19.92
CA GLN A 67 3.26 1.52 -21.13
C GLN A 67 4.10 1.20 -22.37
N CYS A 68 5.29 0.64 -22.20
CA CYS A 68 6.13 0.30 -23.35
C CYS A 68 5.52 -0.84 -24.19
N ALA A 69 5.95 -0.95 -25.44
CA ALA A 69 5.58 -2.09 -26.28
C ALA A 69 6.29 -3.38 -25.81
N ASN A 70 5.68 -4.54 -26.09
CA ASN A 70 6.24 -5.87 -25.88
C ASN A 70 6.67 -6.18 -24.42
N ILE A 71 5.90 -5.69 -23.44
CA ILE A 71 6.13 -6.03 -22.03
C ILE A 71 5.92 -7.52 -21.80
N ASP A 72 6.96 -8.19 -21.32
CA ASP A 72 6.97 -9.59 -20.92
C ASP A 72 6.36 -9.81 -19.53
N TRP A 73 6.64 -8.90 -18.59
CA TRP A 73 6.09 -8.94 -17.24
C TRP A 73 5.92 -7.56 -16.59
N THR A 74 5.01 -7.52 -15.62
CA THR A 74 4.76 -6.36 -14.75
C THR A 74 4.74 -6.81 -13.29
N SER A 75 5.26 -5.95 -12.42
CA SER A 75 5.29 -6.13 -10.97
C SER A 75 4.73 -4.89 -10.29
N ALA A 76 3.80 -5.08 -9.36
CA ALA A 76 3.25 -4.03 -8.52
C ALA A 76 3.75 -4.19 -7.09
N ARG A 77 4.33 -3.14 -6.51
CA ARG A 77 4.62 -3.08 -5.07
C ARG A 77 3.35 -2.61 -4.36
N CYS A 78 2.81 -3.48 -3.52
CA CYS A 78 1.50 -3.34 -2.92
C CYS A 78 1.64 -3.17 -1.41
N CYS A 79 1.17 -2.06 -0.85
CA CYS A 79 1.27 -1.80 0.59
C CYS A 79 -0.07 -1.43 1.22
N LYS A 80 -0.19 -1.67 2.54
CA LYS A 80 -1.29 -1.19 3.37
C LYS A 80 -0.80 -0.86 4.77
N VAL A 81 -1.52 0.02 5.47
CA VAL A 81 -1.31 0.25 6.90
C VAL A 81 -2.14 -0.76 7.68
N ALA A 82 -1.49 -1.51 8.57
CA ALA A 82 -2.16 -2.47 9.43
C ALA A 82 -1.59 -2.40 10.85
N ILE A 83 -2.39 -2.80 11.83
CA ILE A 83 -1.94 -3.00 13.21
C ILE A 83 -1.32 -4.39 13.28
N VAL A 84 -0.08 -4.49 13.76
CA VAL A 84 0.52 -5.76 14.15
C VAL A 84 0.44 -5.90 15.67
N GLY A 85 -0.04 -7.07 16.10
CA GLY A 85 -0.22 -7.45 17.50
C GLY A 85 1.09 -7.88 18.14
#